data_AF-A0A949WTA2-F1
#
_entry.id   AF-A0A949WTA2-F1
#
_cell.length_a   1.000
_cell.length_b   1.000
_cell.length_c   1.000
_cell.angle_alpha   90.00
_cell.angle_beta   90.00
_cell.angle_gamma   90.00
#
_symmetry.space_group_name_H-M   'P 1'
#
loop_
_entity.id
_entity.type
_entity.pdbx_description
1 polymer ?
#
loop_
_entity_poly.entity_id
_entity_poly.type
_entity_poly.pdbx_seq_one_letter_code
_entity_poly.pdbx_strand_id
1 'polypeptide(L)'
;MKKIFISLFSIITLSHATAIAAPFQPPIKTFIEYCQQKSTLPEATKHTVEVLLKKAGTQDCQQANRKLKSLTWFNLTANPIKNKTCPIKPKSICGF
;
A
#
# COMPACT_ATOMS: atom_id res chain seq x y z
N MET A 1 7.53 70.83 20.65
CA MET A 1 6.80 69.75 19.95
C MET A 1 7.77 68.66 19.51
N LYS A 2 7.34 67.39 19.52
CA LYS A 2 7.96 66.17 18.93
C LYS A 2 8.47 65.18 19.99
N LYS A 3 7.55 64.42 20.61
CA LYS A 3 7.03 63.08 20.25
C LYS A 3 7.89 61.95 20.85
N ILE A 4 7.35 61.44 21.96
CA ILE A 4 7.66 60.19 22.66
C ILE A 4 7.65 59.01 21.67
N PHE A 5 8.68 58.17 21.72
CA PHE A 5 8.64 56.83 21.12
C PHE A 5 8.80 55.79 22.24
N ILE A 6 7.67 55.31 22.76
CA ILE A 6 7.62 54.14 23.62
C ILE A 6 7.78 52.93 22.70
N SER A 7 8.97 52.33 22.72
CA SER A 7 9.25 51.10 21.97
C SER A 7 8.64 49.91 22.70
N LEU A 8 7.45 49.49 22.26
CA LEU A 8 6.80 48.26 22.68
C LEU A 8 7.53 47.06 22.06
N PHE A 9 8.37 46.38 22.84
CA PHE A 9 8.87 45.05 22.47
C PHE A 9 7.70 44.07 22.50
N SER A 10 7.11 43.83 21.31
CA SER A 10 6.14 42.77 21.12
C SER A 10 6.88 41.44 21.19
N ILE A 11 6.72 40.72 22.29
CA ILE A 11 7.27 39.37 22.48
C ILE A 11 6.41 38.44 21.61
N ILE A 12 6.83 38.21 20.37
CA ILE A 12 6.17 37.23 19.50
C ILE A 12 6.54 35.86 20.05
N THR A 13 5.58 35.21 20.72
CA THR A 13 5.74 33.83 21.16
C THR A 13 5.76 32.91 19.94
N LEU A 14 6.95 32.39 19.62
CA LEU A 14 7.13 31.37 18.59
C LEU A 14 6.41 30.11 19.04
N SER A 15 5.17 29.98 18.60
CA SER A 15 4.34 28.81 18.84
C SER A 15 4.86 27.72 17.92
N HIS A 16 5.71 26.83 18.44
CA HIS A 16 6.15 25.65 17.71
C HIS A 16 4.92 24.74 17.55
N ALA A 17 4.25 24.83 16.40
CA ALA A 17 3.30 23.82 15.98
C ALA A 17 4.07 22.51 15.81
N THR A 18 3.89 21.58 16.74
CA THR A 18 4.40 20.22 16.62
C THR A 18 3.61 19.54 15.51
N ALA A 19 4.21 19.44 14.32
CA ALA A 19 3.67 18.60 13.25
C ALA A 19 3.77 17.14 13.71
N ILE A 20 2.65 16.59 14.20
CA ILE A 20 2.54 15.16 14.46
C ILE A 20 2.55 14.48 13.09
N ALA A 21 3.69 13.94 12.68
CA ALA A 21 3.75 13.09 11.50
C ALA A 21 2.86 11.87 11.76
N ALA A 22 1.75 11.76 11.03
CA ALA A 22 0.98 10.53 11.01
C ALA A 22 1.92 9.39 10.57
N PRO A 23 1.78 8.17 11.13
CA PRO A 23 2.55 7.04 10.65
C PRO A 23 2.33 6.89 9.14
N PHE A 24 3.41 7.01 8.36
CA PHE A 24 3.37 6.82 6.92
C PHE A 24 2.97 5.37 6.65
N GLN A 25 1.68 5.14 6.43
CA GLN A 25 1.20 3.87 5.91
C GLN A 25 1.42 3.92 4.40
N PRO A 26 2.31 3.09 3.84
CA PRO A 26 2.48 3.05 2.41
C PRO A 26 1.12 2.76 1.77
N PRO A 27 0.77 3.43 0.65
CA PRO A 27 -0.52 3.24 0.01
C PRO A 27 -0.75 1.75 -0.24
N ILE A 28 -1.91 1.24 0.20
CA ILE A 28 -2.27 -0.15 0.02
C ILE A 28 -2.47 -0.40 -1.48
N LYS A 29 -1.48 -1.00 -2.13
CA LYS A 29 -1.55 -1.40 -3.52
C LYS A 29 -2.50 -2.61 -3.70
N THR A 30 -3.31 -2.56 -4.74
CA THR A 30 -4.18 -3.63 -5.22
C THR A 30 -3.39 -4.68 -6.00
N PHE A 31 -3.95 -5.89 -6.15
CA PHE A 31 -3.37 -6.89 -7.04
C PHE A 31 -3.12 -6.39 -8.47
N ILE A 32 -4.02 -5.55 -9.03
CA ILE A 32 -3.86 -5.01 -10.38
C ILE A 32 -2.57 -4.17 -10.45
N GLU A 33 -2.33 -3.30 -9.48
CA GLU A 33 -1.13 -2.45 -9.44
C GLU A 33 0.14 -3.28 -9.29
N TYR A 34 0.13 -4.28 -8.38
CA TYR A 34 1.25 -5.21 -8.26
C TYR A 34 1.49 -5.99 -9.56
N CYS A 35 0.43 -6.44 -10.22
CA CYS A 35 0.53 -7.20 -11.47
C CYS A 35 1.08 -6.37 -12.62
N GLN A 36 0.62 -5.13 -12.79
CA GLN A 36 1.10 -4.23 -13.85
C GLN A 36 2.55 -3.82 -13.62
N GLN A 37 2.97 -3.67 -12.37
CA GLN A 37 4.33 -3.31 -11.98
C GLN A 37 5.23 -4.52 -11.68
N LYS A 38 4.82 -5.74 -12.08
CA LYS A 38 5.45 -7.00 -11.64
C LYS A 38 6.98 -7.03 -11.78
N SER A 39 7.54 -6.44 -12.84
CA SER A 39 8.98 -6.39 -13.09
C SER A 39 9.76 -5.52 -12.10
N THR A 40 9.12 -4.56 -11.44
CA THR A 40 9.75 -3.63 -10.50
C THR A 40 9.59 -4.08 -9.04
N LEU A 41 8.92 -5.20 -8.80
CA LEU A 41 8.62 -5.67 -7.46
C LEU A 41 9.80 -6.41 -6.84
N PRO A 42 9.94 -6.37 -5.50
CA PRO A 42 10.81 -7.28 -4.79
C PRO A 42 10.46 -8.73 -5.10
N GLU A 43 11.47 -9.61 -5.17
CA GLU A 43 11.34 -10.99 -5.65
C GLU A 43 10.23 -11.77 -4.93
N ALA A 44 10.11 -11.62 -3.60
CA ALA A 44 9.06 -12.28 -2.83
C ALA A 44 7.64 -11.84 -3.27
N THR A 45 7.44 -10.55 -3.55
CA THR A 45 6.15 -10.02 -4.01
C THR A 45 5.89 -10.41 -5.45
N LYS A 46 6.92 -10.39 -6.30
CA LYS A 46 6.86 -10.85 -7.69
C LYS A 46 6.43 -12.31 -7.77
N HIS A 47 7.03 -13.18 -6.95
CA HIS A 47 6.65 -14.59 -6.86
C HIS A 47 5.17 -14.77 -6.48
N THR A 48 4.66 -14.02 -5.49
CA THR A 48 3.24 -14.03 -5.14
C THR A 48 2.35 -13.66 -6.33
N VAL A 49 2.72 -12.63 -7.10
CA VAL A 49 1.98 -12.21 -8.30
C VAL A 49 1.98 -13.33 -9.35
N GLU A 50 3.10 -14.02 -9.57
CA GLU A 50 3.22 -15.13 -10.51
C GLU A 50 2.33 -16.32 -10.13
N VAL A 51 2.31 -16.70 -8.85
CA VAL A 51 1.43 -17.76 -8.34
C VAL A 51 -0.05 -17.40 -8.56
N LEU A 52 -0.43 -16.14 -8.31
CA LEU A 52 -1.81 -15.67 -8.51
C LEU A 52 -2.20 -15.64 -9.99
N LEU A 53 -1.31 -15.22 -10.89
CA LEU A 53 -1.53 -15.28 -12.34
C LEU A 53 -1.67 -16.72 -12.83
N LYS A 54 -0.84 -17.63 -12.33
CA LYS A 54 -0.95 -19.07 -12.61
C LYS A 54 -2.29 -19.62 -12.14
N LYS A 55 -2.73 -19.24 -10.93
CA LYS A 55 -4.04 -19.64 -10.39
C LYS A 55 -5.20 -19.12 -11.24
N ALA A 56 -5.09 -17.91 -11.78
CA ALA A 56 -6.08 -17.33 -12.67
C ALA A 56 -6.03 -17.87 -14.12
N GLY A 57 -4.94 -18.55 -14.50
CA GLY A 57 -4.75 -19.10 -15.84
C GLY A 57 -4.69 -18.03 -16.93
N THR A 58 -4.13 -16.85 -16.63
CA THR A 58 -3.96 -15.75 -17.59
C THR A 58 -2.85 -14.80 -17.14
N GLN A 59 -2.22 -14.11 -18.09
CA GLN A 59 -1.25 -13.04 -17.82
C GLN A 59 -1.90 -11.64 -17.83
N ASP A 60 -3.14 -11.51 -18.29
CA ASP A 60 -3.86 -10.24 -18.25
C ASP A 60 -4.28 -9.91 -16.81
N CYS A 61 -3.75 -8.81 -16.26
CA CYS A 61 -3.95 -8.43 -14.86
C CYS A 61 -5.43 -8.18 -14.52
N GLN A 62 -6.20 -7.62 -15.44
CA GLN A 62 -7.61 -7.30 -15.22
C GLN A 62 -8.46 -8.58 -15.22
N GLN A 63 -8.25 -9.45 -16.20
CA GLN A 63 -8.89 -10.75 -16.29
C GLN A 63 -8.50 -11.64 -15.11
N ALA A 64 -7.23 -11.64 -14.72
CA ALA A 64 -6.77 -12.36 -13.54
C ALA A 64 -7.46 -11.87 -12.27
N ASN A 65 -7.53 -10.55 -12.06
CA ASN A 65 -8.21 -9.97 -10.90
C ASN A 65 -9.70 -10.37 -10.86
N ARG A 66 -10.41 -10.32 -12.00
CA ARG A 66 -11.81 -10.75 -12.09
C ARG A 66 -11.97 -12.23 -11.73
N LYS A 67 -11.16 -13.11 -12.33
CA LYS A 67 -11.19 -14.56 -12.06
C LYS A 67 -10.86 -14.89 -10.60
N LEU A 68 -9.87 -14.22 -10.00
CA LEU A 68 -9.49 -14.46 -8.61
C LEU A 68 -10.57 -13.98 -7.64
N LYS A 69 -11.19 -12.82 -7.91
CA LYS A 69 -12.29 -12.28 -7.08
C LYS A 69 -13.59 -13.10 -7.17
N SER A 70 -13.79 -13.87 -8.24
CA SER A 70 -14.93 -14.80 -8.33
C SER A 70 -14.72 -16.10 -7.55
N LEU A 71 -13.52 -16.37 -7.04
CA LEU A 71 -13.28 -17.53 -6.19
C LEU A 71 -13.70 -17.22 -4.75
N THR A 72 -14.40 -18.17 -4.11
CA THR A 72 -14.71 -18.09 -2.68
C THR A 72 -13.46 -18.27 -1.82
N TRP A 73 -12.58 -19.16 -2.25
CA TRP A 73 -11.34 -19.51 -1.56
C TRP A 73 -10.41 -20.29 -2.50
N PHE A 74 -9.10 -20.19 -2.29
CA PHE A 74 -8.14 -21.16 -2.82
C PHE A 74 -6.91 -21.33 -1.94
N ASN A 75 -6.40 -22.56 -1.93
CA ASN A 75 -5.22 -22.93 -1.18
C ASN A 75 -3.92 -22.52 -1.89
N LEU A 76 -3.06 -21.80 -1.17
CA LEU A 76 -1.70 -21.41 -1.55
C LEU A 76 -0.63 -22.06 -0.65
N THR A 77 -0.98 -22.87 0.35
CA THR A 77 -0.03 -23.46 1.32
C THR A 77 1.07 -24.30 0.68
N ALA A 78 0.79 -24.93 -0.46
CA ALA A 78 1.75 -25.73 -1.21
C ALA A 78 2.71 -24.90 -2.11
N ASN A 79 2.58 -23.56 -2.12
CA ASN A 79 3.47 -22.67 -2.86
C ASN A 79 4.43 -21.98 -1.88
N PRO A 80 5.74 -21.87 -2.21
CA PRO A 80 6.72 -21.23 -1.33
C PRO A 80 6.58 -19.70 -1.33
N ILE A 81 5.51 -19.19 -0.72
CA ILE A 81 5.23 -17.76 -0.60
C ILE A 81 5.76 -17.25 0.74
N LYS A 82 6.77 -16.36 0.67
CA LYS A 82 7.41 -15.77 1.86
C LYS A 82 6.51 -14.77 2.59
N ASN A 83 5.74 -13.96 1.86
CA ASN A 83 4.83 -12.96 2.44
C ASN A 83 3.36 -13.36 2.23
N LYS A 84 2.68 -13.77 3.31
CA LYS A 84 1.29 -14.25 3.32
C LYS A 84 0.24 -13.12 3.28
N THR A 85 0.57 -11.99 2.65
CA THR A 85 -0.40 -10.91 2.44
C THR A 85 -1.21 -11.18 1.18
N CYS A 86 -2.52 -11.33 1.31
CA CYS A 86 -3.42 -11.47 0.15
C CYS A 86 -3.63 -10.11 -0.53
N PRO A 87 -3.21 -9.91 -1.80
CA PRO A 87 -3.43 -8.67 -2.54
C PRO A 87 -4.82 -8.60 -3.19
N ILE A 88 -5.64 -9.64 -3.03
CA ILE A 88 -7.01 -9.75 -3.52
C ILE A 88 -7.99 -9.41 -2.37
N LYS A 89 -9.11 -8.78 -2.71
CA LYS A 89 -10.20 -8.49 -1.77
C LYS A 89 -11.44 -9.34 -2.11
N PRO A 90 -12.11 -9.95 -1.10
CA PRO A 90 -11.71 -10.01 0.31
C PRO A 90 -10.44 -10.85 0.55
N LYS A 91 -9.72 -10.57 1.64
CA LYS A 91 -8.45 -11.27 1.96
C LYS A 91 -8.64 -12.77 2.20
N SER A 92 -9.84 -13.19 2.62
CA SER A 92 -10.21 -14.57 2.88
C SER A 92 -10.14 -15.48 1.66
N ILE A 93 -10.09 -14.90 0.45
CA ILE A 93 -9.94 -15.66 -0.79
C ILE A 93 -8.61 -16.44 -0.80
N CYS A 94 -7.53 -15.86 -0.26
CA CYS A 94 -6.24 -16.54 -0.19
C CYS A 94 -6.14 -17.39 1.09
N GLY A 95 -6.02 -18.71 0.97
CA GLY A 95 -5.62 -19.59 2.07
C GLY A 95 -4.12 -19.82 2.06
N PHE A 96 -3.39 -19.38 3.10
CA PHE A 96 -1.94 -19.56 3.25
C PHE A 96 -1.58 -20.37 4.50
#